data_AF-A0AAD4HRC3-F1
#
_entry.id   AF-A0AAD4HRC3-F1
#
_cell.length_a   1.000
_cell.length_b   1.000
_cell.length_c   1.000
_cell.angle_alpha   90.00
_cell.angle_beta   90.00
_cell.angle_gamma   90.00
#
_symmetry.space_group_name_H-M   'P 1'
#
loop_
_entity.id
_entity.type
_entity.pdbx_description
1 polymer ?
#
loop_
_entity_poly.entity_id
_entity_poly.type
_entity_poly.pdbx_seq_one_letter_code
_entity_poly.pdbx_strand_id
1 'polypeptide(L)'
;MSSLAPEESNSTSDMRFYVLGLGPIGCLLAHNLRSVLPRTHPVTLIQKTAKQAWTPQNAAAKITIENQGIRQSTDGFDIEVFDKHSGAGGGVRFNPKLSKEQSAGFTPSHEDLRTEPIETLFITTKAHSTAPALSRLAPRLTSGSTIVLLQNGMGLYEDLVERIFRNPESRPHFILASNTHGAWLKSAFHVVHAGIGDITFGIVPDSRKRDFEATMADESKPVYERSLSLDDITRPDDPSFDQYRSLRHTVAVLQSLDALGCKWSPIADVQLAMRRKLVVNAIVNPLTAVLGCRNGGLFKDDSSQNMMRSVCEEAATAFRAQIEADTQSWLDSLPPSVDKSQVPVGRVPKELGADALEREVLRVTHVTRGNMSSMLSDVRKNNPTEIDFLNGYLVRLGEQYNIPMPVNRALVQLVKMRCSIPIDQTF
;
A
#
# COMPACT_ATOMS: atom_id res chain seq x y z
N MET A 1 -2.51 57.55 -6.05
CA MET A 1 -1.69 56.53 -5.38
C MET A 1 -2.60 55.51 -4.74
N SER A 2 -2.82 54.38 -5.40
CA SER A 2 -3.08 53.09 -4.77
C SER A 2 -3.02 52.06 -5.90
N SER A 3 -1.87 51.41 -6.05
CA SER A 3 -1.65 50.36 -7.04
C SER A 3 -2.35 49.10 -6.57
N LEU A 4 -3.34 48.63 -7.34
CA LEU A 4 -3.85 47.27 -7.25
C LEU A 4 -2.71 46.32 -7.60
N ALA A 5 -2.28 45.52 -6.62
CA ALA A 5 -1.43 44.37 -6.86
C ALA A 5 -2.21 43.35 -7.70
N PRO A 6 -1.58 42.68 -8.67
CA PRO A 6 -2.26 41.67 -9.47
C PRO A 6 -2.57 40.46 -8.58
N GLU A 7 -3.83 40.02 -8.61
CA GLU A 7 -4.23 38.72 -8.09
C GLU A 7 -3.38 37.65 -8.78
N GLU A 8 -2.50 36.99 -8.02
CA GLU A 8 -1.85 35.76 -8.46
C GLU A 8 -2.94 34.71 -8.72
N SER A 9 -3.27 34.52 -9.98
CA SER A 9 -4.05 33.40 -10.47
C SER A 9 -3.25 32.11 -10.26
N ASN A 10 -3.26 31.58 -9.04
CA ASN A 10 -2.74 30.25 -8.75
C ASN A 10 -3.70 29.23 -9.38
N SER A 11 -3.40 28.83 -10.62
CA SER A 11 -4.10 27.76 -11.31
C SER A 11 -3.73 26.41 -10.69
N THR A 12 -4.20 26.13 -9.48
CA THR A 12 -4.30 24.74 -9.02
C THR A 12 -5.43 24.11 -9.83
N SER A 13 -5.10 23.45 -10.93
CA SER A 13 -6.06 22.63 -11.66
C SER A 13 -6.64 21.59 -10.68
N ASP A 14 -7.96 21.63 -10.50
CA ASP A 14 -8.65 20.75 -9.56
C ASP A 14 -8.31 19.28 -9.85
N MET A 15 -7.64 18.63 -8.90
CA MET A 15 -7.21 17.24 -9.03
C MET A 15 -8.16 16.28 -8.33
N ARG A 16 -8.40 15.11 -8.93
CA ARG A 16 -9.30 14.08 -8.38
C ARG A 16 -8.52 12.92 -7.76
N PHE A 17 -8.91 12.56 -6.54
CA PHE A 17 -8.30 11.47 -5.78
C PHE A 17 -9.22 10.27 -5.74
N TYR A 18 -8.72 9.09 -6.09
CA TYR A 18 -9.48 7.85 -6.08
C TYR A 18 -9.00 6.93 -4.97
N VAL A 19 -9.93 6.30 -4.25
CA VAL A 19 -9.63 5.30 -3.21
C VAL A 19 -10.25 3.97 -3.62
N LEU A 20 -9.40 2.99 -3.93
CA LEU A 20 -9.77 1.62 -4.26
C LEU A 20 -9.51 0.71 -3.06
N GLY A 21 -10.59 0.08 -2.59
CA GLY A 21 -10.60 -0.73 -1.38
C GLY A 21 -11.16 0.07 -0.21
N LEU A 22 -12.38 -0.26 0.21
CA LEU A 22 -13.08 0.45 1.28
C LEU A 22 -13.10 -0.40 2.56
N GLY A 23 -11.95 -1.01 2.85
CA GLY A 23 -11.69 -1.68 4.12
C GLY A 23 -11.43 -0.67 5.25
N PRO A 24 -10.95 -1.14 6.43
CA PRO A 24 -10.63 -0.25 7.55
C PRO A 24 -9.66 0.87 7.16
N ILE A 25 -8.55 0.54 6.50
CA ILE A 25 -7.50 1.50 6.12
C ILE A 25 -7.96 2.42 4.99
N GLY A 26 -8.65 1.90 3.98
CA GLY A 26 -9.19 2.73 2.90
C GLY A 26 -10.21 3.76 3.38
N CYS A 27 -11.11 3.37 4.27
CA CYS A 27 -12.05 4.30 4.89
C CYS A 27 -11.35 5.33 5.77
N LEU A 28 -10.37 4.91 6.58
CA LEU A 28 -9.58 5.81 7.40
C LEU A 28 -8.81 6.84 6.54
N LEU A 29 -8.18 6.40 5.46
CA LEU A 29 -7.50 7.26 4.50
C LEU A 29 -8.47 8.24 3.83
N ALA A 30 -9.58 7.74 3.30
CA ALA A 30 -10.59 8.57 2.63
C ALA A 30 -11.17 9.65 3.57
N HIS A 31 -11.48 9.29 4.82
CA HIS A 31 -11.93 10.22 5.85
C HIS A 31 -10.94 11.38 6.01
N ASN A 32 -9.65 11.08 6.18
CA ASN A 32 -8.63 12.09 6.41
C ASN A 32 -8.31 12.92 5.14
N LEU A 33 -8.28 12.30 3.96
CA LEU A 33 -8.17 13.01 2.68
C LEU A 33 -9.26 14.07 2.56
N ARG A 34 -10.50 13.72 2.90
CA ARG A 34 -11.62 14.64 2.76
C ARG A 34 -11.58 15.78 3.77
N SER A 35 -10.97 15.57 4.94
CA SER A 35 -10.78 16.58 5.98
C SER A 35 -9.73 17.63 5.63
N VAL A 36 -8.72 17.29 4.82
CA VAL A 36 -7.63 18.23 4.45
C VAL A 36 -7.83 18.88 3.09
N LEU A 37 -8.46 18.18 2.14
CA LEU A 37 -8.63 18.68 0.78
C LEU A 37 -9.79 19.69 0.67
N PRO A 38 -9.64 20.77 -0.12
CA PRO A 38 -10.76 21.63 -0.50
C PRO A 38 -11.84 20.86 -1.27
N ARG A 39 -13.10 21.31 -1.19
CA ARG A 39 -14.22 20.66 -1.90
C ARG A 39 -14.07 20.66 -3.42
N THR A 40 -13.27 21.56 -3.97
CA THR A 40 -12.95 21.60 -5.41
C THR A 40 -12.17 20.37 -5.87
N HIS A 41 -11.43 19.73 -4.96
CA HIS A 41 -10.70 18.48 -5.19
C HIS A 41 -11.58 17.28 -4.81
N PRO A 42 -12.16 16.53 -5.77
CA PRO A 42 -13.11 15.47 -5.45
C PRO A 42 -12.37 14.24 -4.92
N VAL A 43 -12.95 13.58 -3.91
CA VAL A 43 -12.48 12.28 -3.41
C VAL A 43 -13.50 11.23 -3.82
N THR A 44 -13.07 10.27 -4.65
CA THR A 44 -13.92 9.26 -5.27
C THR A 44 -13.65 7.89 -4.65
N LEU A 45 -14.69 7.26 -4.11
CA LEU A 45 -14.64 5.93 -3.54
C LEU A 45 -14.99 4.90 -4.61
N ILE A 46 -14.03 4.04 -4.96
CA ILE A 46 -14.24 3.00 -5.96
C ILE A 46 -14.78 1.74 -5.29
N GLN A 47 -15.97 1.31 -5.72
CA GLN A 47 -16.61 0.08 -5.29
C GLN A 47 -16.54 -1.01 -6.35
N LYS A 48 -16.32 -2.25 -5.88
CA LYS A 48 -16.10 -3.41 -6.76
C LYS A 48 -17.38 -3.90 -7.44
N THR A 49 -18.55 -3.69 -6.84
CA THR A 49 -19.83 -4.16 -7.42
C THR A 49 -20.96 -3.18 -7.12
N ALA A 50 -21.97 -3.15 -7.99
CA ALA A 50 -23.19 -2.39 -7.76
C ALA A 50 -23.88 -2.81 -6.45
N LYS A 51 -23.91 -4.12 -6.15
CA LYS A 51 -24.46 -4.64 -4.90
C LYS A 51 -23.78 -4.05 -3.66
N GLN A 52 -22.47 -3.83 -3.71
CA GLN A 52 -21.74 -3.20 -2.61
C GLN A 52 -22.05 -1.71 -2.56
N ALA A 53 -22.14 -1.04 -3.71
CA ALA A 53 -22.37 0.40 -3.81
C ALA A 53 -23.79 0.84 -3.42
N TRP A 54 -24.82 0.13 -3.86
CA TRP A 54 -26.23 0.44 -3.58
C TRP A 54 -26.70 -0.22 -2.27
N THR A 55 -26.18 0.29 -1.14
CA THR A 55 -26.73 0.02 0.20
C THR A 55 -27.21 1.32 0.85
N PRO A 56 -28.19 1.30 1.78
CA PRO A 56 -28.66 2.51 2.46
C PRO A 56 -27.55 3.27 3.19
N GLN A 57 -26.52 2.54 3.66
CA GLN A 57 -25.35 3.10 4.35
C GLN A 57 -24.44 3.88 3.38
N ASN A 58 -24.41 3.49 2.11
CA ASN A 58 -23.59 4.12 1.07
C ASN A 58 -24.29 5.26 0.35
N ALA A 59 -25.63 5.30 0.38
CA ALA A 59 -26.42 6.37 -0.22
C ALA A 59 -26.08 7.75 0.36
N ALA A 60 -25.62 7.78 1.62
CA ALA A 60 -25.13 8.99 2.28
C ALA A 60 -23.65 9.30 1.99
N ALA A 61 -22.92 8.37 1.37
CA ALA A 61 -21.47 8.43 1.15
C ALA A 61 -20.70 8.94 2.38
N LYS A 62 -21.09 8.48 3.58
CA LYS A 62 -20.59 9.04 4.85
C LYS A 62 -19.70 8.04 5.56
N ILE A 63 -18.45 8.43 5.82
CA ILE A 63 -17.47 7.59 6.53
C ILE A 63 -17.40 8.03 7.98
N THR A 64 -17.58 7.09 8.90
CA THR A 64 -17.48 7.31 10.35
C THR A 64 -16.26 6.62 10.93
N ILE A 65 -15.42 7.38 11.63
CA ILE A 65 -14.27 6.88 12.38
C ILE A 65 -14.60 6.99 13.87
N GLU A 66 -14.41 5.89 14.60
CA GLU A 66 -14.55 5.80 16.05
C GLU A 66 -13.16 5.58 16.68
N ASN A 67 -12.69 6.52 17.49
CA ASN A 67 -11.42 6.43 18.23
C ASN A 67 -11.70 6.64 19.72
N GLN A 68 -11.37 5.64 20.56
CA GLN A 68 -11.63 5.66 22.01
C GLN A 68 -13.06 6.08 22.39
N GLY A 69 -14.05 5.70 21.58
CA GLY A 69 -15.47 6.03 21.79
C GLY A 69 -15.92 7.38 21.20
N ILE A 70 -15.00 8.24 20.78
CA ILE A 70 -15.30 9.48 20.05
C ILE A 70 -15.57 9.14 18.59
N ARG A 71 -16.70 9.61 18.06
CA ARG A 71 -17.10 9.39 16.67
C ARG A 71 -16.99 10.68 15.86
N GLN A 72 -16.32 10.58 14.71
CA GLN A 72 -16.23 11.63 13.72
C GLN A 72 -16.73 11.09 12.40
N SER A 73 -17.53 11.87 11.67
CA SER A 73 -18.05 11.47 10.38
C SER A 73 -17.78 12.53 9.33
N THR A 74 -17.44 12.08 8.13
CA THR A 74 -17.14 12.93 6.98
C THR A 74 -17.97 12.50 5.78
N ASP A 75 -18.37 13.47 4.95
CA ASP A 75 -19.21 13.30 3.76
C ASP A 75 -18.64 14.02 2.52
N GLY A 76 -19.40 14.05 1.44
CA GLY A 76 -19.03 14.69 0.16
C GLY A 76 -17.95 13.92 -0.58
N PHE A 77 -18.15 12.61 -0.64
CA PHE A 77 -17.42 11.70 -1.51
C PHE A 77 -18.23 11.43 -2.76
N ASP A 78 -17.55 11.33 -3.89
CA ASP A 78 -18.11 10.73 -5.08
C ASP A 78 -18.01 9.21 -4.95
N ILE A 79 -18.95 8.47 -5.52
CA ILE A 79 -18.89 7.00 -5.58
C ILE A 79 -18.86 6.57 -7.04
N GLU A 80 -17.96 5.63 -7.34
CA GLU A 80 -17.80 5.04 -8.66
C GLU A 80 -17.86 3.52 -8.55
N VAL A 81 -18.55 2.89 -9.49
CA VAL A 81 -18.77 1.44 -9.51
C VAL A 81 -18.20 0.84 -10.78
N PHE A 82 -17.42 -0.23 -10.63
CA PHE A 82 -16.95 -1.06 -11.74
C PHE A 82 -17.73 -2.37 -11.77
N ASP A 83 -18.80 -2.43 -12.55
CA ASP A 83 -19.52 -3.69 -12.80
C ASP A 83 -19.16 -4.27 -14.18
N LYS A 84 -19.50 -5.53 -14.45
CA LYS A 84 -19.26 -6.22 -15.72
C LYS A 84 -19.80 -5.48 -16.95
N HIS A 85 -20.74 -4.57 -16.77
CA HIS A 85 -21.36 -3.75 -17.82
C HIS A 85 -20.51 -2.53 -18.23
N SER A 86 -19.45 -2.18 -17.48
CA SER A 86 -18.51 -1.15 -17.92
C SER A 86 -17.63 -1.70 -19.03
N GLY A 87 -17.99 -1.44 -20.29
CA GLY A 87 -17.07 -1.63 -21.42
C GLY A 87 -15.77 -0.84 -21.22
N ALA A 88 -14.67 -1.39 -21.74
CA ALA A 88 -13.35 -0.74 -21.88
C ALA A 88 -12.77 0.00 -20.65
N GLY A 89 -13.17 -0.35 -19.42
CA GLY A 89 -12.59 0.22 -18.19
C GLY A 89 -13.17 1.58 -17.74
N GLY A 90 -14.33 1.98 -18.26
CA GLY A 90 -15.06 3.16 -17.75
C GLY A 90 -15.67 2.91 -16.37
N GLY A 91 -15.59 3.87 -15.45
CA GLY A 91 -16.33 3.77 -14.18
C GLY A 91 -17.77 4.21 -14.35
N VAL A 92 -18.72 3.63 -13.61
CA VAL A 92 -20.11 4.10 -13.59
C VAL A 92 -20.29 5.01 -12.38
N ARG A 93 -20.76 6.25 -12.60
CA ARG A 93 -21.12 7.18 -11.53
C ARG A 93 -22.26 6.59 -10.71
N PHE A 94 -22.10 6.59 -9.39
CA PHE A 94 -23.18 6.18 -8.50
C PHE A 94 -24.34 7.17 -8.56
N ASN A 95 -25.53 6.66 -8.90
CA ASN A 95 -26.77 7.43 -8.83
C ASN A 95 -27.55 7.03 -7.56
N PRO A 96 -27.59 7.89 -6.52
CA PRO A 96 -28.24 7.57 -5.25
C PRO A 96 -29.76 7.42 -5.36
N LYS A 97 -30.37 7.84 -6.49
CA LYS A 97 -31.82 7.75 -6.73
C LYS A 97 -32.27 6.37 -7.21
N LEU A 98 -31.36 5.52 -7.66
CA LEU A 98 -31.69 4.17 -8.12
C LEU A 98 -31.85 3.23 -6.92
N SER A 99 -32.97 2.49 -6.86
CA SER A 99 -33.13 1.38 -5.92
C SER A 99 -32.17 0.23 -6.26
N LYS A 100 -31.99 -0.70 -5.33
CA LYS A 100 -31.15 -1.89 -5.54
C LYS A 100 -31.66 -2.75 -6.70
N GLU A 101 -32.98 -2.92 -6.85
CA GLU A 101 -33.59 -3.65 -7.96
C GLU A 101 -33.42 -2.91 -9.29
N GLN A 102 -33.56 -1.57 -9.28
CA GLN A 102 -33.34 -0.73 -10.46
C GLN A 102 -31.86 -0.76 -10.90
N SER A 103 -30.92 -0.82 -9.96
CA SER A 103 -29.48 -0.89 -10.26
C SER A 103 -29.07 -2.19 -10.96
N ALA A 104 -29.76 -3.30 -10.71
CA ALA A 104 -29.44 -4.59 -11.30
C ALA A 104 -29.78 -4.68 -12.81
N GLY A 105 -30.70 -3.84 -13.29
CA GLY A 105 -31.07 -3.69 -14.70
C GLY A 105 -30.66 -2.35 -15.31
N PHE A 106 -29.86 -1.55 -14.60
CA PHE A 106 -29.44 -0.23 -15.05
C PHE A 106 -28.34 -0.35 -16.11
N THR A 107 -28.64 0.09 -17.32
CA THR A 107 -27.64 0.27 -18.38
C THR A 107 -27.12 1.71 -18.30
N PRO A 108 -25.84 1.94 -17.97
CA PRO A 108 -25.27 3.28 -17.89
C PRO A 108 -25.38 3.99 -19.25
N SER A 109 -25.86 5.23 -19.25
CA SER A 109 -25.72 6.11 -20.41
C SER A 109 -24.29 6.62 -20.55
N HIS A 110 -23.97 7.25 -21.67
CA HIS A 110 -22.64 7.87 -21.86
C HIS A 110 -22.33 8.95 -20.81
N GLU A 111 -23.35 9.62 -20.25
CA GLU A 111 -23.19 10.64 -19.20
C GLU A 111 -22.93 10.05 -17.81
N ASP A 112 -23.31 8.79 -17.60
CA ASP A 112 -23.06 8.05 -16.37
C ASP A 112 -21.64 7.47 -16.32
N LEU A 113 -20.96 7.42 -17.47
CA LEU A 113 -19.61 6.87 -17.59
C LEU A 113 -18.55 7.91 -17.23
N ARG A 114 -17.57 7.48 -16.44
CA ARG A 114 -16.30 8.16 -16.20
C ARG A 114 -15.22 7.49 -17.01
N THR A 115 -14.76 8.20 -18.04
CA THR A 115 -13.70 7.76 -18.95
C THR A 115 -12.44 8.61 -18.81
N GLU A 116 -12.49 9.67 -18.00
CA GLU A 116 -11.36 10.55 -17.75
C GLU A 116 -10.16 9.80 -17.14
N PRO A 117 -8.91 10.19 -17.47
CA PRO A 117 -7.71 9.63 -16.85
C PRO A 117 -7.77 9.74 -15.32
N ILE A 118 -7.31 8.70 -14.65
CA ILE A 118 -7.17 8.67 -13.20
C ILE A 118 -5.82 9.30 -12.85
N GLU A 119 -5.84 10.49 -12.22
CA GLU A 119 -4.61 11.18 -11.84
C GLU A 119 -3.97 10.57 -10.60
N THR A 120 -4.74 10.37 -9.52
CA THR A 120 -4.24 9.78 -8.27
C THR A 120 -5.11 8.62 -7.81
N LEU A 121 -4.50 7.45 -7.57
CA LEU A 121 -5.18 6.24 -7.11
C LEU A 121 -4.52 5.65 -5.87
N PHE A 122 -5.21 5.71 -4.73
CA PHE A 122 -4.84 5.00 -3.51
C PHE A 122 -5.41 3.59 -3.53
N ILE A 123 -4.56 2.58 -3.31
CA ILE A 123 -4.99 1.18 -3.28
C ILE A 123 -4.77 0.59 -1.89
N THR A 124 -5.89 0.24 -1.25
CA THR A 124 -5.93 -0.37 0.09
C THR A 124 -6.69 -1.70 0.11
N THR A 125 -6.95 -2.29 -1.07
CA THR A 125 -7.45 -3.65 -1.20
C THR A 125 -6.44 -4.68 -0.71
N LYS A 126 -6.89 -5.91 -0.45
CA LYS A 126 -5.96 -7.03 -0.24
C LYS A 126 -5.14 -7.31 -1.51
N ALA A 127 -3.90 -7.73 -1.34
CA ALA A 127 -2.94 -7.94 -2.42
C ALA A 127 -3.47 -8.80 -3.59
N HIS A 128 -4.12 -9.93 -3.30
CA HIS A 128 -4.67 -10.82 -4.34
C HIS A 128 -5.81 -10.19 -5.17
N SER A 129 -6.48 -9.15 -4.66
CA SER A 129 -7.58 -8.47 -5.36
C SER A 129 -7.10 -7.30 -6.23
N THR A 130 -5.85 -6.86 -6.07
CA THR A 130 -5.34 -5.62 -6.66
C THR A 130 -5.09 -5.74 -8.15
N ALA A 131 -4.32 -6.74 -8.60
CA ALA A 131 -4.02 -6.89 -10.03
C ALA A 131 -5.29 -7.04 -10.90
N PRO A 132 -6.29 -7.89 -10.54
CA PRO A 132 -7.54 -7.97 -11.31
C PRO A 132 -8.36 -6.68 -11.32
N ALA A 133 -8.26 -5.85 -10.27
CA ALA A 133 -8.93 -4.55 -10.23
C ALA A 133 -8.21 -3.54 -11.12
N LEU A 134 -6.87 -3.47 -11.01
CA LEU A 134 -6.06 -2.58 -11.83
C LEU A 134 -6.09 -2.93 -13.32
N SER A 135 -6.17 -4.20 -13.70
CA SER A 135 -6.34 -4.57 -15.12
C SER A 135 -7.60 -3.96 -15.75
N ARG A 136 -8.64 -3.71 -14.95
CA ARG A 136 -9.86 -3.02 -15.41
C ARG A 136 -9.69 -1.51 -15.48
N LEU A 137 -8.90 -0.94 -14.58
CA LEU A 137 -8.60 0.50 -14.53
C LEU A 137 -7.48 0.93 -15.48
N ALA A 138 -6.69 -0.02 -15.98
CA ALA A 138 -5.52 0.22 -16.82
C ALA A 138 -5.78 1.16 -18.02
N PRO A 139 -6.93 1.10 -18.73
CA PRO A 139 -7.21 2.03 -19.82
C PRO A 139 -7.27 3.52 -19.41
N ARG A 140 -7.48 3.81 -18.12
CA ARG A 140 -7.55 5.16 -17.56
C ARG A 140 -6.28 5.56 -16.80
N LEU A 141 -5.30 4.67 -16.71
CA LEU A 141 -4.03 4.91 -16.02
C LEU A 141 -2.96 5.22 -17.06
N THR A 142 -2.33 6.38 -16.94
CA THR A 142 -1.37 6.92 -17.91
C THR A 142 0.02 7.06 -17.28
N SER A 143 1.02 7.45 -18.08
CA SER A 143 2.35 7.80 -17.56
C SER A 143 2.32 8.92 -16.53
N GLY A 144 1.35 9.84 -16.61
CA GLY A 144 1.16 10.94 -15.67
C GLY A 144 0.30 10.59 -14.46
N SER A 145 -0.18 9.35 -14.34
CA SER A 145 -0.96 8.89 -13.18
C SER A 145 -0.04 8.52 -12.02
N THR A 146 -0.53 8.66 -10.79
CA THR A 146 0.15 8.25 -9.55
C THR A 146 -0.64 7.19 -8.82
N ILE A 147 0.00 6.07 -8.48
CA ILE A 147 -0.58 4.94 -7.76
C ILE A 147 0.12 4.80 -6.39
N VAL A 148 -0.66 4.85 -5.32
CA VAL A 148 -0.17 4.66 -3.94
C VAL A 148 -0.57 3.27 -3.43
N LEU A 149 0.40 2.44 -3.12
CA LEU A 149 0.19 1.09 -2.60
C LEU A 149 0.35 1.06 -1.08
N LEU A 150 -0.75 0.89 -0.34
CA LEU A 150 -0.77 0.81 1.14
C LEU A 150 -0.95 -0.61 1.68
N GLN A 151 -0.70 -1.62 0.86
CA GLN A 151 -1.06 -3.00 1.15
C GLN A 151 0.01 -3.67 2.01
N ASN A 152 -0.41 -4.69 2.77
CA ASN A 152 0.56 -5.51 3.48
C ASN A 152 1.22 -6.50 2.52
N GLY A 153 2.44 -6.91 2.87
CA GLY A 153 3.24 -7.83 2.06
C GLY A 153 4.10 -7.12 1.04
N MET A 154 4.77 -7.90 0.21
CA MET A 154 5.70 -7.43 -0.83
C MET A 154 5.49 -8.24 -2.12
N GLY A 155 6.07 -7.78 -3.23
CA GLY A 155 5.95 -8.43 -4.54
C GLY A 155 4.82 -7.90 -5.42
N LEU A 156 3.90 -7.11 -4.86
CA LEU A 156 2.78 -6.58 -5.64
C LEU A 156 3.22 -5.55 -6.67
N TYR A 157 4.16 -4.67 -6.32
CA TYR A 157 4.66 -3.66 -7.27
C TYR A 157 5.28 -4.35 -8.49
N GLU A 158 6.13 -5.35 -8.24
CA GLU A 158 6.78 -6.18 -9.24
C GLU A 158 5.73 -6.90 -10.10
N ASP A 159 4.75 -7.57 -9.47
CA ASP A 159 3.63 -8.21 -10.16
C ASP A 159 2.86 -7.24 -11.08
N LEU A 160 2.63 -6.00 -10.63
CA LEU A 160 1.91 -4.99 -11.42
C LEU A 160 2.73 -4.51 -12.62
N VAL A 161 4.03 -4.29 -12.43
CA VAL A 161 4.93 -3.88 -13.50
C VAL A 161 5.10 -4.99 -14.54
N GLU A 162 5.24 -6.24 -14.11
CA GLU A 162 5.42 -7.38 -15.02
C GLU A 162 4.14 -7.77 -15.76
N ARG A 163 2.97 -7.60 -15.14
CA ARG A 163 1.71 -8.08 -15.72
C ARG A 163 0.89 -7.01 -16.42
N ILE A 164 0.91 -5.77 -15.90
CA ILE A 164 0.02 -4.69 -16.34
C ILE A 164 0.81 -3.54 -16.96
N PHE A 165 1.82 -3.01 -16.25
CA PHE A 165 2.56 -1.82 -16.66
C PHE A 165 3.97 -2.14 -17.20
N ARG A 166 4.01 -3.06 -18.17
CA ARG A 166 5.25 -3.60 -18.74
C ARG A 166 6.12 -2.52 -19.38
N ASN A 167 5.50 -1.64 -20.16
CA ASN A 167 6.21 -0.56 -20.85
C ASN A 167 6.60 0.55 -19.84
N PRO A 168 7.90 0.80 -19.60
CA PRO A 168 8.36 1.85 -18.68
C PRO A 168 7.93 3.26 -19.09
N GLU A 169 7.74 3.53 -20.39
CA GLU A 169 7.38 4.85 -20.91
C GLU A 169 5.93 5.23 -20.60
N SER A 170 5.01 4.26 -20.63
CA SER A 170 3.59 4.45 -20.29
C SER A 170 3.27 4.11 -18.84
N ARG A 171 4.29 3.79 -18.03
CA ARG A 171 4.11 3.34 -16.65
C ARG A 171 3.73 4.54 -15.76
N PRO A 172 2.69 4.40 -14.92
CA PRO A 172 2.37 5.37 -13.87
C PRO A 172 3.50 5.51 -12.85
N HIS A 173 3.48 6.60 -12.11
CA HIS A 173 4.31 6.77 -10.92
C HIS A 173 3.80 5.88 -9.79
N PHE A 174 4.69 5.28 -9.02
CA PHE A 174 4.34 4.44 -7.88
C PHE A 174 4.88 5.01 -6.57
N ILE A 175 4.03 5.05 -5.57
CA ILE A 175 4.40 5.30 -4.18
C ILE A 175 4.17 4.01 -3.40
N LEU A 176 5.20 3.53 -2.70
CA LEU A 176 5.08 2.42 -1.77
C LEU A 176 4.91 2.97 -0.36
N ALA A 177 3.92 2.47 0.37
CA ALA A 177 3.64 2.93 1.72
C ALA A 177 3.50 1.75 2.69
N SER A 178 4.12 1.91 3.86
CA SER A 178 3.96 1.02 5.00
C SER A 178 3.07 1.68 6.05
N ASN A 179 1.92 1.06 6.30
CA ASN A 179 0.97 1.52 7.31
C ASN A 179 1.07 0.71 8.60
N THR A 180 1.11 1.38 9.76
CA THR A 180 1.12 0.72 11.08
C THR A 180 -0.15 0.97 11.91
N HIS A 181 -1.13 1.72 11.39
CA HIS A 181 -2.41 1.92 12.07
C HIS A 181 -3.16 0.61 12.26
N GLY A 182 -3.69 0.41 13.47
CA GLY A 182 -4.61 -0.67 13.79
C GLY A 182 -6.06 -0.21 13.60
N ALA A 183 -6.76 -0.75 12.61
CA ALA A 183 -8.16 -0.42 12.37
C ALA A 183 -8.98 -1.65 11.96
N TRP A 184 -10.25 -1.66 12.35
CA TRP A 184 -11.21 -2.70 11.95
C TRP A 184 -12.58 -2.09 11.65
N LEU A 185 -13.40 -2.80 10.87
CA LEU A 185 -14.75 -2.33 10.50
C LEU A 185 -15.78 -2.87 11.50
N LYS A 186 -16.57 -1.96 12.09
CA LYS A 186 -17.74 -2.28 12.90
C LYS A 186 -18.97 -2.55 12.03
N SER A 187 -19.10 -1.78 10.96
CA SER A 187 -20.05 -1.97 9.86
C SER A 187 -19.47 -1.35 8.58
N ALA A 188 -20.17 -1.43 7.45
CA ALA A 188 -19.75 -0.72 6.24
C ALA A 188 -19.60 0.78 6.54
N PHE A 189 -18.49 1.37 6.10
CA PHE A 189 -18.12 2.77 6.34
C PHE A 189 -18.03 3.22 7.81
N HIS A 190 -18.07 2.30 8.78
CA HIS A 190 -17.82 2.58 10.19
C HIS A 190 -16.54 1.86 10.63
N VAL A 191 -15.46 2.63 10.72
CA VAL A 191 -14.14 2.16 11.16
C VAL A 191 -13.96 2.44 12.64
N VAL A 192 -13.41 1.47 13.36
CA VAL A 192 -12.84 1.69 14.69
C VAL A 192 -11.33 1.79 14.54
N HIS A 193 -10.77 2.94 14.87
CA HIS A 193 -9.33 3.19 14.88
C HIS A 193 -8.79 2.76 16.26
N ALA A 194 -8.33 1.51 16.32
CA ALA A 194 -7.96 0.83 17.57
C ALA A 194 -6.49 1.06 17.97
N GLY A 195 -5.61 1.43 17.03
CA GLY A 195 -4.21 1.70 17.30
C GLY A 195 -3.71 2.85 16.42
N ILE A 196 -3.23 3.91 17.07
CA ILE A 196 -2.53 5.02 16.40
C ILE A 196 -1.16 4.50 15.96
N GLY A 197 -0.81 4.78 14.71
CA GLY A 197 0.49 4.49 14.14
C GLY A 197 0.82 5.57 13.13
N ASP A 198 1.69 5.21 12.19
CA ASP A 198 2.20 6.09 11.14
C ASP A 198 2.06 5.41 9.77
N ILE A 199 1.99 6.24 8.72
CA ILE A 199 2.14 5.83 7.32
C ILE A 199 3.46 6.39 6.80
N THR A 200 4.47 5.53 6.66
CA THR A 200 5.72 5.92 6.00
C THR A 200 5.64 5.55 4.53
N PHE A 201 6.00 6.47 3.63
CA PHE A 201 5.97 6.21 2.19
C PHE A 201 7.21 6.72 1.48
N GLY A 202 7.48 6.13 0.31
CA GLY A 202 8.60 6.47 -0.57
C GLY A 202 8.19 6.34 -2.02
N ILE A 203 8.86 7.09 -2.89
CA ILE A 203 8.57 7.13 -4.31
C ILE A 203 9.47 6.10 -5.01
N VAL A 204 8.87 5.26 -5.84
CA VAL A 204 9.64 4.31 -6.65
C VAL A 204 10.52 5.07 -7.65
N PRO A 205 11.78 4.67 -7.87
CA PRO A 205 12.66 5.31 -8.84
C PRO A 205 12.00 5.47 -10.22
N ASP A 206 12.15 6.66 -10.80
CA ASP A 206 11.53 6.99 -12.07
C ASP A 206 12.14 6.20 -13.22
N SER A 207 11.29 5.62 -14.07
CA SER A 207 11.74 4.95 -15.30
C SER A 207 12.42 5.93 -16.26
N ARG A 208 12.14 7.23 -16.15
CA ARG A 208 12.70 8.30 -16.99
C ARG A 208 13.90 8.98 -16.33
N LYS A 209 14.45 8.38 -15.27
CA LYS A 209 15.67 8.78 -14.56
C LYS A 209 15.61 10.14 -13.85
N ARG A 210 14.42 10.64 -13.51
CA ARG A 210 14.31 11.74 -12.55
C ARG A 210 14.67 11.25 -11.15
N ASP A 211 15.52 12.02 -10.47
CA ASP A 211 15.90 11.75 -9.09
C ASP A 211 14.97 12.50 -8.13
N PHE A 212 14.05 11.77 -7.51
CA PHE A 212 13.11 12.31 -6.53
C PHE A 212 13.71 12.52 -5.14
N GLU A 213 14.98 12.16 -4.95
CA GLU A 213 15.69 12.25 -3.68
C GLU A 213 16.95 13.12 -3.81
N ALA A 214 17.06 13.93 -4.88
CA ALA A 214 18.25 14.70 -5.23
C ALA A 214 18.76 15.59 -4.07
N THR A 215 17.86 16.22 -3.31
CA THR A 215 18.23 17.06 -2.15
C THR A 215 18.88 16.27 -1.01
N MET A 216 18.71 14.95 -0.94
CA MET A 216 19.39 14.09 0.04
C MET A 216 20.88 13.92 -0.26
N ALA A 217 21.28 14.13 -1.52
CA ALA A 217 22.67 14.09 -1.96
C ALA A 217 23.37 15.45 -1.88
N ASP A 218 22.71 16.50 -1.38
CA ASP A 218 23.28 17.84 -1.24
C ASP A 218 24.39 17.88 -0.17
N GLU A 219 25.63 17.63 -0.61
CA GLU A 219 26.82 17.64 0.24
C GLU A 219 27.13 19.01 0.85
N SER A 220 26.55 20.09 0.32
CA SER A 220 26.71 21.44 0.89
C SER A 220 26.00 21.59 2.24
N LYS A 221 25.03 20.72 2.54
CA LYS A 221 24.28 20.73 3.79
C LYS A 221 24.73 19.60 4.74
N PRO A 222 24.75 19.86 6.07
CA PRO A 222 24.89 18.80 7.06
C PRO A 222 23.79 17.75 6.90
N VAL A 223 24.11 16.47 7.16
CA VAL A 223 23.18 15.33 6.97
C VAL A 223 21.84 15.53 7.69
N TYR A 224 21.83 16.17 8.87
CA TYR A 224 20.61 16.40 9.64
C TYR A 224 19.70 17.52 9.07
N GLU A 225 20.22 18.35 8.15
CA GLU A 225 19.45 19.39 7.46
C GLU A 225 18.95 18.94 6.08
N ARG A 226 19.41 17.77 5.60
CA ARG A 226 18.97 17.22 4.32
C ARG A 226 17.57 16.64 4.48
N SER A 227 16.67 17.07 3.60
CA SER A 227 15.27 16.65 3.63
C SER A 227 14.73 16.58 2.22
N LEU A 228 13.93 15.55 1.95
CA LEU A 228 13.20 15.38 0.71
C LEU A 228 12.33 16.60 0.40
N SER A 229 12.39 17.06 -0.85
CA SER A 229 11.67 18.25 -1.30
C SER A 229 10.70 17.90 -2.42
N LEU A 230 9.50 18.50 -2.39
CA LEU A 230 8.56 18.39 -3.51
C LEU A 230 9.19 18.89 -4.82
N ASP A 231 10.18 19.79 -4.74
CA ASP A 231 10.87 20.36 -5.89
C ASP A 231 11.81 19.36 -6.58
N ASP A 232 12.16 18.26 -5.92
CA ASP A 232 12.85 17.12 -6.54
C ASP A 232 11.91 16.36 -7.49
N ILE A 233 10.60 16.40 -7.23
CA ILE A 233 9.58 15.83 -8.10
C ILE A 233 9.41 16.70 -9.34
N THR A 234 9.04 17.96 -9.16
CA THR A 234 8.93 18.94 -10.25
C THR A 234 8.67 20.33 -9.70
N ARG A 235 8.99 21.38 -10.45
CA ARG A 235 8.73 22.79 -10.10
C ARG A 235 7.74 23.41 -11.10
N PRO A 236 7.02 24.48 -10.74
CA PRO A 236 6.06 25.11 -11.66
C PRO A 236 6.65 25.56 -13.01
N ASP A 237 7.95 25.86 -13.05
CA ASP A 237 8.72 26.26 -14.23
C ASP A 237 9.35 25.07 -14.99
N ASP A 238 9.18 23.85 -14.51
CA ASP A 238 9.70 22.63 -15.13
C ASP A 238 8.92 22.30 -16.42
N PRO A 239 9.60 22.13 -17.58
CA PRO A 239 8.93 21.75 -18.83
C PRO A 239 8.17 20.43 -18.76
N SER A 240 8.50 19.57 -17.79
CA SER A 240 7.84 18.29 -17.54
C SER A 240 6.84 18.34 -16.37
N PHE A 241 6.44 19.53 -15.91
CA PHE A 241 5.52 19.69 -14.79
C PHE A 241 4.27 18.82 -14.89
N ASP A 242 3.57 18.85 -16.04
CA ASP A 242 2.34 18.08 -16.24
C ASP A 242 2.54 16.56 -16.10
N GLN A 243 3.72 16.05 -16.45
CA GLN A 243 4.06 14.62 -16.33
C GLN A 243 4.24 14.18 -14.86
N TYR A 244 4.64 15.10 -13.97
CA TYR A 244 4.88 14.81 -12.55
C TYR A 244 3.90 15.52 -11.60
N ARG A 245 2.95 16.29 -12.14
CA ARG A 245 1.97 17.08 -11.39
C ARG A 245 1.19 16.22 -10.39
N SER A 246 0.64 15.10 -10.86
CA SER A 246 -0.14 14.19 -10.00
C SER A 246 0.71 13.62 -8.87
N LEU A 247 1.98 13.30 -9.15
CA LEU A 247 2.92 12.76 -8.16
C LEU A 247 3.22 13.81 -7.09
N ARG A 248 3.60 15.03 -7.50
CA ARG A 248 3.88 16.15 -6.59
C ARG A 248 2.68 16.44 -5.71
N HIS A 249 1.49 16.56 -6.28
CA HIS A 249 0.27 16.84 -5.52
C HIS A 249 -0.10 15.68 -4.59
N THR A 250 0.07 14.43 -5.01
CA THR A 250 -0.19 13.26 -4.16
C THR A 250 0.74 13.23 -2.95
N VAL A 251 2.02 13.53 -3.13
CA VAL A 251 3.00 13.61 -2.04
C VAL A 251 2.67 14.75 -1.10
N ALA A 252 2.37 15.94 -1.63
CA ALA A 252 1.97 17.09 -0.81
C ALA A 252 0.73 16.78 0.05
N VAL A 253 -0.28 16.14 -0.54
CA VAL A 253 -1.48 15.73 0.20
C VAL A 253 -1.15 14.69 1.25
N LEU A 254 -0.37 13.66 0.91
CA LEU A 254 0.07 12.66 1.89
C LEU A 254 0.77 13.33 3.08
N GLN A 255 1.71 14.26 2.83
CA GLN A 255 2.41 14.99 3.89
C GLN A 255 1.48 15.86 4.76
N SER A 256 0.32 16.29 4.25
CA SER A 256 -0.68 17.05 5.02
C SER A 256 -1.59 16.18 5.91
N LEU A 257 -1.51 14.85 5.83
CA LEU A 257 -2.34 13.93 6.61
C LEU A 257 -1.74 13.67 8.00
N ASP A 258 -1.64 14.72 8.83
CA ASP A 258 -1.05 14.66 10.18
C ASP A 258 -1.71 13.61 11.08
N ALA A 259 -3.04 13.45 10.96
CA ALA A 259 -3.81 12.45 11.72
C ALA A 259 -3.41 11.00 11.41
N LEU A 260 -2.72 10.76 10.30
CA LEU A 260 -2.19 9.46 9.88
C LEU A 260 -0.66 9.36 10.02
N GLY A 261 -0.01 10.37 10.61
CA GLY A 261 1.45 10.38 10.78
C GLY A 261 2.18 10.15 9.46
N CYS A 262 1.67 10.69 8.35
CA CYS A 262 2.21 10.43 7.03
C CYS A 262 3.61 11.03 6.90
N LYS A 263 4.62 10.20 6.66
CA LYS A 263 6.02 10.61 6.52
C LYS A 263 6.60 10.17 5.18
N TRP A 264 7.10 11.13 4.41
CA TRP A 264 7.92 10.84 3.23
C TRP A 264 9.35 10.52 3.68
N SER A 265 9.83 9.35 3.30
CA SER A 265 11.19 8.87 3.55
C SER A 265 11.83 8.34 2.27
N PRO A 266 13.17 8.25 2.20
CA PRO A 266 13.86 7.60 1.10
C PRO A 266 13.31 6.21 0.83
N ILE A 267 13.18 5.82 -0.45
CA ILE A 267 12.58 4.55 -0.84
C ILE A 267 13.33 3.35 -0.24
N ALA A 268 14.64 3.45 -0.08
CA ALA A 268 15.46 2.43 0.57
C ALA A 268 15.06 2.20 2.03
N ASP A 269 14.79 3.27 2.79
CA ASP A 269 14.35 3.20 4.19
C ASP A 269 12.94 2.61 4.30
N VAL A 270 12.07 2.98 3.37
CA VAL A 270 10.70 2.45 3.28
C VAL A 270 10.72 0.96 2.99
N GLN A 271 11.54 0.52 2.02
CA GLN A 271 11.71 -0.90 1.71
C GLN A 271 12.34 -1.67 2.88
N LEU A 272 13.29 -1.09 3.61
CA LEU A 272 13.85 -1.68 4.83
C LEU A 272 12.75 -1.90 5.88
N ALA A 273 11.91 -0.89 6.13
CA ALA A 273 10.78 -1.02 7.05
C ALA A 273 9.76 -2.07 6.58
N MET A 274 9.46 -2.12 5.27
CA MET A 274 8.57 -3.12 4.68
C MET A 274 9.12 -4.55 4.84
N ARG A 275 10.42 -4.78 4.60
CA ARG A 275 11.06 -6.10 4.79
C ARG A 275 11.00 -6.56 6.24
N ARG A 276 11.28 -5.68 7.20
CA ARG A 276 11.15 -6.00 8.65
C ARG A 276 9.71 -6.40 8.99
N LYS A 277 8.74 -5.60 8.56
CA LYS A 277 7.32 -5.86 8.79
C LYS A 277 6.84 -7.14 8.10
N LEU A 278 7.34 -7.42 6.89
CA LEU A 278 7.06 -8.64 6.14
C LEU A 278 7.43 -9.88 6.96
N VAL A 279 8.64 -9.94 7.53
CA VAL A 279 9.09 -11.09 8.33
C VAL A 279 8.23 -11.28 9.57
N VAL A 280 7.91 -10.20 10.29
CA VAL A 280 6.98 -10.26 11.43
C VAL A 280 5.64 -10.86 11.01
N ASN A 281 5.06 -10.38 9.92
CA ASN A 281 3.80 -10.86 9.40
C ASN A 281 3.89 -12.29 8.85
N ALA A 282 5.02 -12.69 8.28
CA ALA A 282 5.28 -14.04 7.78
C ALA A 282 5.43 -15.08 8.89
N ILE A 283 5.56 -14.67 10.14
CA ILE A 283 5.63 -15.56 11.30
C ILE A 283 4.33 -15.49 12.09
N VAL A 284 3.95 -14.30 12.57
CA VAL A 284 2.82 -14.12 13.48
C VAL A 284 1.50 -14.51 12.80
N ASN A 285 1.26 -14.06 11.57
CA ASN A 285 -0.01 -14.28 10.89
C ASN A 285 -0.30 -15.75 10.57
N PRO A 286 0.61 -16.50 9.91
CA PRO A 286 0.34 -17.91 9.62
C PRO A 286 0.27 -18.77 10.89
N LEU A 287 1.14 -18.54 11.89
CA LEU A 287 1.10 -19.31 13.13
C LEU A 287 -0.20 -19.11 13.90
N THR A 288 -0.63 -17.86 14.08
CA THR A 288 -1.92 -17.59 14.75
C THR A 288 -3.11 -18.15 13.98
N ALA A 289 -3.07 -18.14 12.64
CA ALA A 289 -4.12 -18.68 11.79
C ALA A 289 -4.24 -20.22 11.90
N VAL A 290 -3.10 -20.92 11.89
CA VAL A 290 -3.03 -22.38 12.02
C VAL A 290 -3.41 -22.82 13.43
N LEU A 291 -2.84 -22.19 14.46
CA LEU A 291 -3.04 -22.57 15.87
C LEU A 291 -4.37 -22.03 16.46
N GLY A 292 -5.00 -21.06 15.81
CA GLY A 292 -6.26 -20.46 16.29
C GLY A 292 -6.11 -19.57 17.53
N CYS A 293 -4.92 -19.05 17.81
CA CYS A 293 -4.61 -18.28 19.02
C CYS A 293 -4.38 -16.78 18.75
N ARG A 294 -4.48 -15.95 19.80
CA ARG A 294 -4.07 -14.53 19.74
C ARG A 294 -2.55 -14.41 19.68
N ASN A 295 -2.03 -13.25 19.28
CA ASN A 295 -0.58 -13.02 19.14
C ASN A 295 0.20 -13.40 20.41
N GLY A 296 -0.30 -13.04 21.60
CA GLY A 296 0.35 -13.36 22.87
C GLY A 296 0.32 -14.84 23.27
N GLY A 297 -0.32 -15.70 22.48
CA GLY A 297 -0.27 -17.16 22.64
C GLY A 297 0.97 -17.80 22.00
N LEU A 298 1.66 -17.08 21.10
CA LEU A 298 2.85 -17.58 20.42
C LEU A 298 4.10 -17.53 21.31
N PHE A 299 5.11 -18.32 20.95
CA PHE A 299 6.47 -18.30 21.51
C PHE A 299 6.57 -18.66 23.00
N LYS A 300 5.56 -19.35 23.53
CA LYS A 300 5.58 -19.89 24.89
C LYS A 300 6.29 -21.24 25.00
N ASP A 301 6.53 -21.87 23.86
CA ASP A 301 7.15 -23.19 23.72
C ASP A 301 8.34 -23.11 22.76
N ASP A 302 9.26 -24.05 22.91
CA ASP A 302 10.47 -24.10 22.09
C ASP A 302 10.16 -24.35 20.60
N SER A 303 9.06 -25.03 20.27
CA SER A 303 8.75 -25.36 18.88
C SER A 303 8.33 -24.13 18.08
N SER A 304 7.47 -23.27 18.66
CA SER A 304 7.10 -22.00 18.02
C SER A 304 8.29 -21.02 17.95
N GLN A 305 9.18 -21.03 18.95
CA GLN A 305 10.42 -20.25 18.89
C GLN A 305 11.39 -20.77 17.82
N ASN A 306 11.56 -22.09 17.69
CA ASN A 306 12.37 -22.69 16.62
C ASN A 306 11.84 -22.30 15.23
N MET A 307 10.52 -22.36 15.04
CA MET A 307 9.90 -21.97 13.78
C MET A 307 10.13 -20.48 13.46
N MET A 308 10.01 -19.60 14.46
CA MET A 308 10.36 -18.17 14.31
C MET A 308 11.82 -18.00 13.87
N ARG A 309 12.76 -18.66 14.56
CA ARG A 309 14.20 -18.58 14.25
C ARG A 309 14.49 -19.01 12.81
N SER A 310 13.96 -20.17 12.39
CA SER A 310 14.16 -20.65 11.02
C SER A 310 13.58 -19.72 9.96
N VAL A 311 12.39 -19.12 10.18
CA VAL A 311 11.84 -18.15 9.23
C VAL A 311 12.69 -16.88 9.16
N CYS A 312 13.20 -16.39 10.29
CA CYS A 312 14.12 -15.25 10.34
C CYS A 312 15.45 -15.55 9.62
N GLU A 313 16.03 -16.73 9.80
CA GLU A 313 17.25 -17.18 9.13
C GLU A 313 17.08 -17.30 7.61
N GLU A 314 15.99 -17.94 7.17
CA GLU A 314 15.62 -18.06 5.75
C GLU A 314 15.47 -16.66 5.12
N ALA A 315 14.70 -15.77 5.76
CA ALA A 315 14.47 -14.42 5.25
C ALA A 315 15.75 -13.57 5.21
N ALA A 316 16.56 -13.58 6.28
CA ALA A 316 17.82 -12.84 6.34
C ALA A 316 18.80 -13.30 5.25
N THR A 317 18.83 -14.60 4.96
CA THR A 317 19.68 -15.17 3.91
C THR A 317 19.20 -14.75 2.52
N ALA A 318 17.89 -14.81 2.27
CA ALA A 318 17.32 -14.37 0.99
C ALA A 318 17.52 -12.85 0.77
N PHE A 319 17.32 -12.01 1.80
CA PHE A 319 17.57 -10.57 1.70
C PHE A 319 19.05 -10.25 1.46
N ARG A 320 19.97 -10.99 2.08
CA ARG A 320 21.40 -10.84 1.82
C ARG A 320 21.74 -11.10 0.36
N ALA A 321 21.27 -12.23 -0.17
CA ALA A 321 21.50 -12.60 -1.57
C ALA A 321 20.93 -11.56 -2.55
N GLN A 322 19.72 -11.05 -2.28
CA GLN A 322 19.14 -9.95 -3.06
C GLN A 322 20.01 -8.70 -3.03
N ILE A 323 20.37 -8.21 -1.84
CA ILE A 323 21.15 -6.97 -1.69
C ILE A 323 22.52 -7.09 -2.36
N GLU A 324 23.16 -8.25 -2.25
CA GLU A 324 24.43 -8.54 -2.90
C GLU A 324 24.30 -8.47 -4.43
N ALA A 325 23.26 -9.11 -5.00
CA ALA A 325 23.00 -9.07 -6.42
C ALA A 325 22.66 -7.66 -6.93
N ASP A 326 21.83 -6.92 -6.19
CA ASP A 326 21.46 -5.53 -6.53
C ASP A 326 22.70 -4.61 -6.47
N THR A 327 23.56 -4.78 -5.47
CA THR A 327 24.81 -4.03 -5.33
C THR A 327 25.76 -4.34 -6.49
N GLN A 328 25.89 -5.62 -6.87
CA GLN A 328 26.73 -6.01 -7.98
C GLN A 328 26.20 -5.43 -9.30
N SER A 329 24.89 -5.51 -9.54
CA SER A 329 24.27 -4.93 -10.73
C SER A 329 24.49 -3.42 -10.83
N TRP A 330 24.39 -2.70 -9.70
CA TRP A 330 24.72 -1.28 -9.65
C TRP A 330 26.20 -1.02 -9.95
N LEU A 331 27.11 -1.78 -9.34
CA LEU A 331 28.55 -1.67 -9.61
C LEU A 331 28.88 -1.90 -11.08
N ASP A 332 28.20 -2.85 -11.73
CA ASP A 332 28.38 -3.15 -13.15
C ASP A 332 27.88 -2.02 -14.06
N SER A 333 26.90 -1.23 -13.59
CA SER A 333 26.39 -0.06 -14.30
C SER A 333 27.29 1.19 -14.22
N LEU A 334 28.23 1.21 -13.28
CA LEU A 334 29.12 2.36 -13.09
C LEU A 334 30.19 2.45 -14.20
N PRO A 335 30.59 3.69 -14.58
CA PRO A 335 31.68 3.90 -15.52
C PRO A 335 32.99 3.22 -15.07
N PRO A 336 33.84 2.76 -16.01
CA PRO A 336 35.13 2.12 -15.68
C PRO A 336 36.09 3.01 -14.88
N SER A 337 35.87 4.33 -14.86
CA SER A 337 36.68 5.31 -14.14
C SER A 337 36.41 5.34 -12.63
N VAL A 338 35.36 4.68 -12.14
CA VAL A 338 35.02 4.64 -10.71
C VAL A 338 35.76 3.49 -10.05
N ASP A 339 36.51 3.77 -8.98
CA ASP A 339 37.15 2.75 -8.16
C ASP A 339 36.09 1.95 -7.39
N LYS A 340 35.82 0.73 -7.86
CA LYS A 340 34.83 -0.19 -7.28
C LYS A 340 35.33 -0.87 -6.00
N SER A 341 36.63 -0.84 -5.72
CA SER A 341 37.25 -1.60 -4.63
C SER A 341 36.86 -1.12 -3.23
N GLN A 342 36.37 0.12 -3.12
CA GLN A 342 35.96 0.73 -1.85
C GLN A 342 34.49 0.50 -1.49
N VAL A 343 33.68 -0.08 -2.38
CA VAL A 343 32.26 -0.34 -2.11
C VAL A 343 32.14 -1.69 -1.40
N PRO A 344 31.64 -1.72 -0.14
CA PRO A 344 31.45 -2.97 0.57
C PRO A 344 30.27 -3.75 -0.03
N VAL A 345 30.57 -4.72 -0.90
CA VAL A 345 29.58 -5.64 -1.47
C VAL A 345 29.03 -6.54 -0.36
N GLY A 346 27.70 -6.74 -0.34
CA GLY A 346 27.04 -7.65 0.59
C GLY A 346 26.84 -7.10 2.01
N ARG A 347 27.05 -5.79 2.25
CA ARG A 347 26.75 -5.18 3.56
C ARG A 347 25.24 -5.03 3.75
N VAL A 348 24.64 -6.01 4.40
CA VAL A 348 23.22 -6.00 4.76
C VAL A 348 22.98 -5.03 5.94
N PRO A 349 21.90 -4.21 5.91
CA PRO A 349 21.45 -3.47 7.08
C PRO A 349 21.32 -4.39 8.31
N LYS A 350 21.87 -3.97 9.46
CA LYS A 350 21.91 -4.81 10.67
C LYS A 350 20.51 -5.25 11.11
N GLU A 351 19.51 -4.43 10.80
CA GLU A 351 18.10 -4.63 11.09
C GLU A 351 17.47 -5.82 10.34
N LEU A 352 18.12 -6.28 9.25
CA LEU A 352 17.71 -7.47 8.49
C LEU A 352 18.50 -8.73 8.85
N GLY A 353 19.40 -8.65 9.84
CA GLY A 353 20.04 -9.84 10.41
C GLY A 353 19.02 -10.71 11.17
N ALA A 354 19.22 -12.03 11.17
CA ALA A 354 18.29 -12.98 11.79
C ALA A 354 17.96 -12.62 13.26
N ASP A 355 18.97 -12.32 14.07
CA ASP A 355 18.76 -11.92 15.48
C ASP A 355 17.97 -10.61 15.62
N ALA A 356 18.17 -9.66 14.71
CA ALA A 356 17.47 -8.38 14.74
C ALA A 356 15.99 -8.57 14.35
N LEU A 357 15.73 -9.42 13.35
CA LEU A 357 14.39 -9.81 12.95
C LEU A 357 13.68 -10.57 14.07
N GLU A 358 14.36 -11.51 14.73
CA GLU A 358 13.82 -12.25 15.88
C GLU A 358 13.41 -11.32 17.02
N ARG A 359 14.30 -10.40 17.42
CA ARG A 359 13.98 -9.38 18.44
C ARG A 359 12.77 -8.55 18.05
N GLU A 360 12.64 -8.19 16.78
CA GLU A 360 11.50 -7.43 16.27
C GLU A 360 10.20 -8.24 16.32
N VAL A 361 10.23 -9.52 15.96
CA VAL A 361 9.08 -10.44 16.06
C VAL A 361 8.59 -10.55 17.51
N LEU A 362 9.51 -10.80 18.44
CA LEU A 362 9.21 -10.89 19.87
C LEU A 362 8.62 -9.57 20.41
N ARG A 363 9.22 -8.45 20.04
CA ARG A 363 8.76 -7.10 20.42
C ARG A 363 7.33 -6.84 19.93
N VAL A 364 7.06 -7.05 18.64
CA VAL A 364 5.73 -6.81 18.07
C VAL A 364 4.70 -7.75 18.68
N THR A 365 5.04 -9.02 18.88
CA THR A 365 4.15 -10.00 19.50
C THR A 365 3.81 -9.64 20.94
N HIS A 366 4.78 -9.12 21.70
CA HIS A 366 4.55 -8.63 23.06
C HIS A 366 3.63 -7.40 23.10
N VAL A 367 3.92 -6.37 22.30
CA VAL A 367 3.12 -5.13 22.25
C VAL A 367 1.69 -5.41 21.77
N THR A 368 1.53 -6.35 20.84
CA THR A 368 0.22 -6.71 20.26
C THR A 368 -0.40 -7.95 20.89
N ARG A 369 0.05 -8.39 22.07
CA ARG A 369 -0.34 -9.66 22.70
C ARG A 369 -1.85 -9.91 22.81
N GLY A 370 -2.63 -8.84 23.01
CA GLY A 370 -4.09 -8.90 23.12
C GLY A 370 -4.82 -9.01 21.78
N ASN A 371 -4.13 -8.77 20.67
CA ASN A 371 -4.72 -8.65 19.33
C ASN A 371 -4.85 -10.02 18.64
N MET A 372 -5.81 -10.07 17.73
CA MET A 372 -5.97 -11.15 16.76
C MET A 372 -5.36 -10.69 15.43
N SER A 373 -4.54 -11.55 14.82
CA SER A 373 -3.93 -11.23 13.52
C SER A 373 -4.99 -11.12 12.41
N SER A 374 -4.65 -10.36 11.35
CA SER A 374 -5.53 -10.20 10.19
C SER A 374 -5.84 -11.55 9.52
N MET A 375 -4.82 -12.41 9.39
CA MET A 375 -4.97 -13.73 8.79
C MET A 375 -5.85 -14.67 9.61
N LEU A 376 -5.75 -14.66 10.95
CA LEU A 376 -6.67 -15.43 11.79
C LEU A 376 -8.11 -14.92 11.67
N SER A 377 -8.31 -13.59 11.64
CA SER A 377 -9.64 -13.02 11.37
C SER A 377 -10.18 -13.46 10.01
N ASP A 378 -9.33 -13.55 8.98
CA ASP A 378 -9.72 -13.98 7.65
C ASP A 378 -10.12 -15.46 7.61
N VAL A 379 -9.30 -16.34 8.20
CA VAL A 379 -9.62 -17.77 8.32
C VAL A 379 -10.97 -17.98 9.03
N ARG A 380 -11.22 -17.26 10.13
CA ARG A 380 -12.50 -17.36 10.87
C ARG A 380 -13.71 -16.88 10.05
N LYS A 381 -13.50 -15.92 9.14
CA LYS A 381 -14.54 -15.36 8.27
C LYS A 381 -14.63 -16.08 6.92
N ASN A 382 -13.85 -17.14 6.71
CA ASN A 382 -13.71 -17.82 5.43
C ASN A 382 -13.33 -16.88 4.27
N ASN A 383 -12.48 -15.89 4.56
CA ASN A 383 -11.94 -14.97 3.57
C ASN A 383 -10.58 -15.47 3.05
N PRO A 384 -10.24 -15.18 1.78
CA PRO A 384 -8.88 -15.40 1.28
C PRO A 384 -7.84 -14.61 2.09
N THR A 385 -6.72 -15.26 2.39
CA THR A 385 -5.60 -14.71 3.15
C THR A 385 -4.56 -14.06 2.24
N GLU A 386 -3.59 -13.37 2.83
CA GLU A 386 -2.47 -12.72 2.12
C GLU A 386 -1.20 -13.59 2.11
N ILE A 387 -1.31 -14.90 2.41
CA ILE A 387 -0.15 -15.78 2.59
C ILE A 387 0.82 -15.80 1.40
N ASP A 388 0.30 -15.69 0.18
CA ASP A 388 1.09 -15.69 -1.06
C ASP A 388 1.92 -14.40 -1.26
N PHE A 389 1.56 -13.31 -0.58
CA PHE A 389 2.27 -12.02 -0.58
C PHE A 389 3.11 -11.81 0.68
N LEU A 390 3.04 -12.75 1.62
CA LEU A 390 3.88 -12.82 2.82
C LEU A 390 4.95 -13.90 2.63
N ASN A 391 4.75 -15.09 3.20
CA ASN A 391 5.65 -16.22 3.04
C ASN A 391 5.82 -16.63 1.57
N GLY A 392 4.76 -16.52 0.76
CA GLY A 392 4.86 -16.79 -0.68
C GLY A 392 5.81 -15.85 -1.42
N TYR A 393 5.90 -14.58 -1.00
CA TYR A 393 6.91 -13.66 -1.54
C TYR A 393 8.32 -14.08 -1.13
N LEU A 394 8.53 -14.43 0.14
CA LEU A 394 9.82 -14.93 0.62
C LEU A 394 10.26 -16.20 -0.12
N VAL A 395 9.33 -17.13 -0.40
CA VAL A 395 9.60 -18.33 -1.21
C VAL A 395 10.04 -17.96 -2.63
N ARG A 396 9.31 -17.06 -3.30
CA ARG A 396 9.69 -16.58 -4.66
C ARG A 396 11.04 -15.88 -4.66
N LEU A 397 11.33 -15.07 -3.64
CA LEU A 397 12.62 -14.43 -3.47
C LEU A 397 13.73 -15.47 -3.32
N GLY A 398 13.52 -16.49 -2.49
CA GLY A 398 14.47 -17.59 -2.35
C GLY A 398 14.68 -18.35 -3.66
N GLU A 399 13.61 -18.64 -4.41
CA GLU A 399 13.70 -19.27 -5.74
C GLU A 399 14.53 -18.42 -6.72
N GLN A 400 14.32 -17.10 -6.74
CA GLN A 400 15.06 -16.18 -7.62
C GLN A 400 16.57 -16.18 -7.37
N TYR A 401 16.98 -16.34 -6.11
CA TYR A 401 18.39 -16.31 -5.70
C TYR A 401 18.93 -17.68 -5.28
N ASN A 402 18.24 -18.77 -5.63
CA ASN A 402 18.61 -20.16 -5.30
C ASN A 402 18.85 -20.42 -3.79
N ILE A 403 18.09 -19.75 -2.93
CA ILE A 403 18.09 -19.95 -1.47
C ILE A 403 16.91 -20.87 -1.08
N PRO A 404 17.17 -22.00 -0.40
CA PRO A 404 16.10 -22.86 0.10
C PRO A 404 15.22 -22.16 1.14
N MET A 405 13.90 -22.24 0.96
CA MET A 405 12.90 -21.65 1.87
C MET A 405 11.90 -22.70 2.42
N PRO A 406 12.37 -23.83 3.00
CA PRO A 406 11.51 -24.96 3.36
C PRO A 406 10.45 -24.62 4.41
N VAL A 407 10.80 -23.86 5.46
CA VAL A 407 9.86 -23.52 6.54
C VAL A 407 8.82 -22.53 6.05
N ASN A 408 9.25 -21.51 5.30
CA ASN A 408 8.31 -20.59 4.64
C ASN A 408 7.37 -21.32 3.68
N ARG A 409 7.88 -22.27 2.88
CA ARG A 409 7.04 -23.08 1.96
C ARG A 409 6.05 -23.96 2.72
N ALA A 410 6.46 -24.57 3.83
CA ALA A 410 5.58 -25.37 4.68
C ALA A 410 4.45 -24.50 5.27
N LEU A 411 4.77 -23.32 5.80
CA LEU A 411 3.77 -22.37 6.34
C LEU A 411 2.74 -21.95 5.28
N VAL A 412 3.17 -21.71 4.03
CA VAL A 412 2.25 -21.43 2.92
C VAL A 412 1.24 -22.57 2.75
N GLN A 413 1.71 -23.82 2.72
CA GLN A 413 0.84 -24.97 2.52
C GLN A 413 -0.09 -25.20 3.71
N LEU A 414 0.42 -25.07 4.94
CA LEU A 414 -0.39 -25.22 6.16
C LEU A 414 -1.54 -24.21 6.22
N VAL A 415 -1.29 -22.95 5.87
CA VAL A 415 -2.35 -21.93 5.84
C VAL A 415 -3.37 -22.24 4.74
N LYS A 416 -2.92 -22.66 3.55
CA LYS A 416 -3.82 -23.06 2.46
C LYS A 416 -4.68 -24.26 2.86
N MET A 417 -4.08 -25.27 3.49
CA MET A 417 -4.80 -26.41 4.09
C MET A 417 -5.81 -25.94 5.13
N ARG A 418 -5.41 -25.05 6.04
CA ARG A 418 -6.27 -24.50 7.10
C ARG A 418 -7.48 -23.73 6.57
N CYS A 419 -7.35 -23.09 5.41
CA CYS A 419 -8.46 -22.39 4.73
C CYS A 419 -9.39 -23.36 3.99
N SER A 420 -8.87 -24.48 3.49
CA SER A 420 -9.63 -25.44 2.70
C SER A 420 -10.29 -26.55 3.53
N ILE A 421 -9.69 -26.91 4.66
CA ILE A 421 -10.16 -27.98 5.54
C ILE A 421 -10.86 -27.34 6.76
N PRO A 422 -12.16 -27.60 6.97
CA PRO A 422 -12.85 -27.17 8.18
C PRO A 422 -12.21 -27.82 9.41
N ILE A 423 -12.05 -27.07 10.51
CA ILE A 423 -11.77 -27.72 11.80
C ILE A 423 -13.08 -28.37 12.24
N ASP A 424 -13.07 -29.67 12.44
CA ASP A 424 -14.18 -30.38 13.07
C ASP A 424 -14.45 -29.76 14.44
N GLN A 425 -15.64 -29.19 14.61
CA GLN A 425 -16.07 -28.59 15.89
C GLN A 425 -16.66 -29.63 16.85
N THR A 426 -16.60 -30.91 16.47
CA THR A 426 -17.43 -32.00 17.01
C THR A 426 -16.64 -33.17 17.59
N PHE A 427 -15.31 -33.07 17.72
CA PHE A 427 -14.50 -34.07 18.43
C PHE A 427 -13.95 -33.53 19.75
#